data_AF-A0A920QV52-F1
#
_entry.id   AF-A0A920QV52-F1
#
_cell.length_a   1.000
_cell.length_b   1.000
_cell.length_c   1.000
_cell.angle_alpha   90.00
_cell.angle_beta   90.00
_cell.angle_gamma   90.00
#
_symmetry.space_group_name_H-M   'P 1'
#
loop_
_entity.id
_entity.type
_entity.pdbx_description
1 polymer ?
#
loop_
_entity_poly.entity_id
_entity_poly.type
_entity_poly.pdbx_seq_one_letter_code
_entity_poly.pdbx_strand_id
1 'polypeptide(L)'
;MVINFGTDGWRAIIADQFTFENVAICTNATLDYLKQNGLNNKGIAIGYDTRFHSDKFAKLVATLASNSNFKTFLFDRPSPTPVLSHYVVSNHLDAGIMITASHNPPDWNGFKIKTNLGSSAPQSMIEKIKKRIIKLVKLTRNSQLQ
;
A
#
# COMPACT_ATOMS: atom_id res chain seq x y z
N MET A 1 10.06 -13.95 -4.95
CA MET A 1 9.52 -12.59 -4.71
C MET A 1 8.71 -12.14 -5.92
N VAL A 2 7.41 -12.41 -5.92
CA VAL A 2 6.51 -12.01 -7.01
C VAL A 2 5.49 -11.05 -6.43
N ILE A 3 5.62 -9.78 -6.76
CA ILE A 3 4.61 -8.75 -6.47
C ILE A 3 3.91 -8.45 -7.78
N ASN A 4 2.63 -8.82 -7.89
CA ASN A 4 1.86 -8.66 -9.11
C ASN A 4 0.56 -7.89 -8.85
N PHE A 5 0.54 -6.62 -9.26
CA PHE A 5 -0.68 -5.80 -9.18
C PHE A 5 -1.66 -6.20 -10.29
N GLY A 6 -2.83 -6.67 -9.87
CA GLY A 6 -4.00 -6.87 -10.71
C GLY A 6 -4.82 -5.59 -10.87
N THR A 7 -6.11 -5.74 -11.17
CA THR A 7 -7.03 -4.62 -11.43
C THR A 7 -7.31 -3.73 -10.21
N ASP A 8 -7.27 -4.30 -9.01
CA ASP A 8 -7.54 -3.58 -7.75
C ASP A 8 -6.51 -3.96 -6.68
N GLY A 9 -5.26 -3.57 -6.93
CA GLY A 9 -4.13 -3.78 -6.03
C GLY A 9 -3.39 -5.09 -6.25
N TRP A 10 -2.50 -5.40 -5.33
CA TRP A 10 -1.79 -6.69 -5.25
C TRP A 10 -2.43 -7.57 -4.18
N ARG A 11 -2.64 -8.85 -4.47
CA ARG A 11 -3.12 -9.86 -3.52
C ARG A 11 -2.18 -11.06 -3.55
N ALA A 12 -1.97 -11.65 -2.38
CA ALA A 12 -1.11 -12.81 -2.21
C ALA A 12 -1.47 -13.58 -0.94
N ILE A 13 -1.03 -14.84 -0.88
CA ILE A 13 -1.13 -15.68 0.31
C ILE A 13 -0.17 -15.12 1.39
N ILE A 14 -0.67 -15.01 2.61
CA ILE A 14 0.08 -14.54 3.79
C ILE A 14 1.22 -15.52 4.08
N ALA A 15 2.38 -14.99 4.48
CA ALA A 15 3.61 -15.74 4.77
C ALA A 15 4.29 -16.44 3.57
N ASP A 16 3.60 -16.65 2.45
CA ASP A 16 4.24 -17.01 1.18
C ASP A 16 4.73 -15.74 0.45
N GLN A 17 3.81 -15.00 -0.18
CA GLN A 17 4.14 -13.80 -0.94
C GLN A 17 3.72 -12.51 -0.25
N PHE A 18 2.65 -12.52 0.55
CA PHE A 18 2.25 -11.35 1.33
C PHE A 18 3.04 -11.31 2.66
N THR A 19 4.30 -10.90 2.54
CA THR A 19 5.27 -10.80 3.65
C THR A 19 5.52 -9.33 4.01
N PHE A 20 6.07 -9.08 5.21
CA PHE A 20 6.44 -7.73 5.63
C PHE A 20 7.44 -7.08 4.68
N GLU A 21 8.41 -7.85 4.17
CA GLU A 21 9.38 -7.37 3.19
C GLU A 21 8.70 -6.90 1.89
N ASN A 22 7.78 -7.70 1.34
CA ASN A 22 7.09 -7.34 0.10
C ASN A 22 6.12 -6.18 0.29
N VAL A 23 5.45 -6.10 1.44
CA VAL A 23 4.62 -4.93 1.81
C VAL A 23 5.50 -3.67 1.94
N ALA A 24 6.69 -3.77 2.51
CA ALA A 24 7.63 -2.64 2.59
C ALA A 24 8.08 -2.18 1.20
N ILE A 25 8.40 -3.10 0.29
CA ILE A 25 8.76 -2.78 -1.11
C ILE A 25 7.59 -2.09 -1.81
N CYS A 26 6.36 -2.61 -1.68
CA CYS A 26 5.17 -1.98 -2.26
C CYS A 26 4.93 -0.58 -1.72
N THR A 27 5.11 -0.41 -0.41
CA THR A 27 4.93 0.87 0.28
C THR A 27 5.95 1.88 -0.23
N ASN A 28 7.24 1.55 -0.20
CA ASN A 28 8.31 2.45 -0.64
C ASN A 28 8.17 2.82 -2.13
N ALA A 29 7.79 1.88 -3.00
CA ALA A 29 7.53 2.16 -4.40
C ALA A 29 6.33 3.10 -4.59
N THR A 30 5.28 2.95 -3.77
CA THR A 30 4.09 3.81 -3.80
C THR A 30 4.44 5.22 -3.31
N LEU A 31 5.14 5.35 -2.19
CA LEU A 31 5.56 6.63 -1.62
C LEU A 31 6.51 7.39 -2.55
N ASP A 32 7.48 6.70 -3.17
CA ASP A 32 8.36 7.30 -4.17
C ASP A 32 7.58 7.82 -5.38
N TYR A 33 6.59 7.05 -5.87
CA TYR A 33 5.70 7.53 -6.93
C TYR A 33 4.93 8.78 -6.49
N LEU A 34 4.28 8.76 -5.32
CA LEU A 34 3.50 9.90 -4.83
C LEU A 34 4.37 11.15 -4.70
N LYS A 35 5.55 11.02 -4.08
CA LYS A 35 6.50 12.14 -3.91
C LYS A 35 6.96 12.73 -5.23
N GLN A 36 7.30 11.90 -6.22
CA GLN A 36 7.73 12.37 -7.54
C GLN A 36 6.61 13.05 -8.34
N ASN A 37 5.34 12.88 -7.95
CA ASN A 37 4.19 13.54 -8.58
C ASN A 37 3.62 14.67 -7.69
N GLY A 38 4.35 15.12 -6.67
CA GLY A 38 3.93 16.22 -5.78
C GLY A 38 2.77 15.88 -4.84
N LEU A 39 2.51 14.59 -4.61
CA LEU A 39 1.40 14.07 -3.79
C LEU A 39 1.87 13.68 -2.38
N ASN A 40 2.56 14.58 -1.69
CA ASN A 40 3.13 14.32 -0.36
C ASN A 40 2.91 15.45 0.66
N ASN A 41 1.96 16.36 0.40
CA ASN A 41 1.75 17.57 1.19
C ASN A 41 0.46 17.53 2.02
N LYS A 42 -0.56 16.78 1.58
CA LYS A 42 -1.88 16.70 2.24
C LYS A 42 -2.01 15.47 3.13
N GLY A 43 -1.16 14.48 2.92
CA GLY A 43 -1.06 13.29 3.76
C GLY A 43 -1.72 12.05 3.14
N ILE A 44 -1.60 10.93 3.84
CA ILE A 44 -2.05 9.61 3.40
C ILE A 44 -2.80 8.90 4.52
N ALA A 45 -3.91 8.24 4.17
CA ALA A 45 -4.66 7.40 5.10
C ALA A 45 -4.35 5.90 4.89
N ILE A 46 -4.25 5.15 5.98
CA ILE A 46 -4.02 3.71 5.97
C ILE A 46 -5.16 3.03 6.72
N GLY A 47 -5.86 2.12 6.03
CA GLY A 47 -6.93 1.30 6.59
C GLY A 47 -6.65 -0.19 6.39
N TYR A 48 -7.39 -1.03 7.11
CA TYR A 48 -7.22 -2.48 7.04
C TYR A 48 -8.50 -3.24 7.42
N ASP A 49 -8.60 -4.50 7.02
CA ASP A 49 -9.69 -5.41 7.39
C ASP A 49 -9.31 -6.38 8.52
N THR A 50 -10.16 -7.36 8.82
CA THR A 50 -9.99 -8.29 9.95
C THR A 50 -9.10 -9.50 9.65
N ARG A 51 -8.37 -9.52 8.52
CA ARG A 51 -7.51 -10.67 8.17
C ARG A 51 -6.33 -10.78 9.12
N PHE A 52 -5.76 -11.98 9.19
CA PHE A 52 -4.59 -12.23 10.03
C PHE A 52 -3.46 -11.24 9.70
N HIS A 53 -3.01 -10.51 10.72
CA HIS A 53 -1.96 -9.50 10.66
C HIS A 53 -2.22 -8.29 9.76
N SER A 54 -3.45 -8.08 9.27
CA SER A 54 -3.82 -6.87 8.52
C SER A 54 -3.48 -5.59 9.30
N ASP A 55 -3.68 -5.59 10.62
CA ASP A 55 -3.31 -4.53 11.56
C ASP A 55 -1.79 -4.28 11.59
N LYS A 56 -0.98 -5.35 11.66
CA LYS A 56 0.49 -5.24 11.68
C LYS A 56 1.05 -4.78 10.34
N PHE A 57 0.50 -5.27 9.22
CA PHE A 57 0.87 -4.80 7.89
C PHE A 57 0.51 -3.32 7.73
N ALA A 58 -0.68 -2.89 8.14
CA ALA A 58 -1.08 -1.49 8.12
C ALA A 58 -0.17 -0.60 8.98
N LYS A 59 0.23 -1.09 10.16
CA LYS A 59 1.21 -0.40 11.00
C LYS A 59 2.57 -0.25 10.32
N LEU A 60 3.05 -1.28 9.62
CA LEU A 60 4.28 -1.19 8.81
C LEU A 60 4.14 -0.11 7.73
N VAL A 61 3.03 -0.11 6.98
CA VAL A 61 2.77 0.89 5.94
C VAL A 61 2.80 2.31 6.52
N ALA A 62 2.12 2.52 7.65
CA ALA A 62 2.06 3.82 8.32
C ALA A 62 3.44 4.27 8.84
N THR A 63 4.24 3.37 9.40
CA THR A 63 5.61 3.66 9.84
C THR A 63 6.49 4.09 8.68
N LEU A 64 6.46 3.36 7.55
CA LEU A 64 7.25 3.70 6.37
C LEU A 64 6.82 5.03 5.73
N ALA A 65 5.51 5.31 5.69
CA ALA A 65 4.98 6.59 5.23
C ALA A 65 5.46 7.75 6.10
N SER A 66 5.38 7.60 7.42
CA SER A 66 5.83 8.60 8.39
C SER A 66 7.33 8.85 8.28
N ASN A 67 8.14 7.78 8.19
CA ASN A 67 9.60 7.87 7.98
C ASN A 67 9.98 8.52 6.64
N SER A 68 9.07 8.49 5.66
CA SER A 68 9.22 9.14 4.35
C SER A 68 8.69 10.58 4.33
N ASN A 69 8.40 11.17 5.50
CA ASN A 69 7.87 12.51 5.69
C ASN A 69 6.47 12.74 5.10
N PHE A 70 5.62 11.70 5.08
CA PHE A 70 4.20 11.88 4.81
C PHE A 70 3.44 12.12 6.11
N LYS A 71 2.56 13.13 6.13
CA LYS A 71 1.52 13.21 7.17
C LYS A 71 0.66 11.96 7.08
N THR A 72 0.64 11.16 8.13
CA THR A 72 0.11 9.79 8.06
C THR A 72 -1.06 9.60 9.04
N PHE A 73 -2.16 9.06 8.55
CA PHE A 73 -3.34 8.73 9.34
C PHE A 73 -3.58 7.22 9.30
N LEU A 74 -3.37 6.53 10.42
CA LEU A 74 -3.66 5.11 10.55
C LEU A 74 -5.02 4.95 11.26
N PHE A 75 -5.93 4.17 10.67
CA PHE A 75 -7.17 3.81 11.35
C PHE A 75 -6.88 2.96 12.58
N ASP A 76 -7.56 3.25 13.69
CA ASP A 76 -7.36 2.60 14.99
C ASP A 76 -8.04 1.22 15.09
N ARG A 77 -8.92 0.89 14.14
CA ARG A 77 -9.65 -0.39 14.07
C ARG A 77 -9.92 -0.82 12.62
N PRO A 78 -10.22 -2.12 12.39
CA PRO A 78 -10.65 -2.60 11.08
C PRO A 78 -11.81 -1.78 10.54
N SER A 79 -11.75 -1.40 9.27
CA SER A 79 -12.76 -0.56 8.64
C SER A 79 -13.02 -0.95 7.18
N PRO A 80 -14.25 -0.82 6.66
CA PRO A 80 -14.53 -1.09 5.25
C PRO A 80 -13.72 -0.19 4.29
N THR A 81 -13.36 -0.73 3.12
CA THR A 81 -12.68 0.04 2.06
C THR A 81 -13.38 1.37 1.70
N PRO A 82 -14.73 1.44 1.62
CA PRO A 82 -15.42 2.71 1.36
C PRO A 82 -15.19 3.77 2.44
N VAL A 83 -14.97 3.40 3.70
CA VAL A 83 -14.68 4.36 4.78
C VAL A 83 -13.32 5.01 4.55
N LEU A 84 -12.31 4.23 4.18
CA LEU A 84 -11.00 4.77 3.80
C LEU A 84 -11.11 5.71 2.59
N SER A 85 -11.80 5.27 1.53
CA SER A 85 -12.02 6.08 0.33
C SER A 85 -12.72 7.41 0.65
N HIS A 86 -13.77 7.37 1.47
CA HIS A 86 -14.48 8.56 1.92
C HIS A 86 -13.57 9.47 2.76
N TYR A 87 -12.82 8.91 3.70
CA TYR A 87 -11.90 9.67 4.55
C TYR A 87 -10.83 10.42 3.74
N VAL A 88 -10.27 9.77 2.70
CA VAL A 88 -9.32 10.40 1.78
C VAL A 88 -9.94 11.62 1.09
N VAL A 89 -11.15 11.47 0.54
CA VAL A 89 -11.83 12.56 -0.18
C VAL A 89 -12.23 13.70 0.76
N SER A 90 -12.89 13.37 1.87
CA SER A 90 -13.43 14.36 2.81
C SER A 90 -12.35 15.17 3.55
N ASN A 91 -11.14 14.62 3.69
CA ASN A 91 -10.00 15.31 4.29
C ASN A 91 -9.00 15.84 3.25
N HIS A 92 -9.35 15.78 1.96
CA HIS A 92 -8.50 16.22 0.85
C HIS A 92 -7.09 15.60 0.87
N LEU A 93 -6.97 14.34 1.25
CA LEU A 93 -5.68 13.64 1.32
C LEU A 93 -5.16 13.29 -0.08
N ASP A 94 -3.85 13.07 -0.18
CA ASP A 94 -3.19 12.78 -1.46
C ASP A 94 -3.45 11.34 -1.93
N ALA A 95 -3.60 10.40 -0.98
CA ALA A 95 -3.86 9.00 -1.27
C ALA A 95 -4.41 8.25 -0.05
N GLY A 96 -4.84 7.01 -0.28
CA GLY A 96 -5.06 6.02 0.77
C GLY A 96 -4.45 4.65 0.42
N ILE A 97 -4.10 3.87 1.43
CA ILE A 97 -3.70 2.47 1.28
C ILE A 97 -4.63 1.59 2.12
N MET A 98 -5.25 0.60 1.49
CA MET A 98 -6.11 -0.37 2.17
C MET A 98 -5.43 -1.74 2.18
N ILE A 99 -5.24 -2.29 3.38
CA ILE A 99 -4.79 -3.68 3.57
C ILE A 99 -6.01 -4.61 3.61
N THR A 100 -6.26 -5.32 2.51
CA THR A 100 -7.38 -6.25 2.37
C THR A 100 -7.26 -7.08 1.09
N ALA A 101 -7.64 -8.35 1.13
CA ALA A 101 -7.91 -9.15 -0.06
C ALA A 101 -9.42 -9.25 -0.41
N SER A 102 -10.27 -8.40 0.16
CA SER A 102 -11.72 -8.35 -0.10
C SER A 102 -12.41 -9.70 0.18
N HIS A 103 -12.89 -10.40 -0.85
CA HIS A 103 -13.58 -11.68 -0.74
C HIS A 103 -12.68 -12.91 -0.90
N ASN A 104 -11.37 -12.73 -1.12
CA ASN A 104 -10.45 -13.85 -1.21
C ASN A 104 -10.48 -14.68 0.09
N PRO A 105 -10.11 -15.97 0.05
CA PRO A 105 -9.98 -16.84 1.22
C PRO A 105 -9.14 -16.21 2.36
N PRO A 106 -9.32 -16.63 3.62
CA PRO A 106 -8.78 -15.95 4.81
C PRO A 106 -7.25 -15.95 4.91
N ASP A 107 -6.58 -16.91 4.25
CA ASP A 107 -5.12 -17.01 4.11
C ASP A 107 -4.53 -16.00 3.12
N TRP A 108 -5.36 -15.25 2.39
CA TRP A 108 -4.92 -14.16 1.52
C TRP A 108 -4.93 -12.82 2.24
N ASN A 109 -4.05 -11.91 1.81
CA ASN A 109 -4.16 -10.49 2.11
C ASN A 109 -3.81 -9.66 0.85
N GLY A 110 -3.96 -8.34 0.92
CA GLY A 110 -3.77 -7.49 -0.24
C GLY A 110 -3.41 -6.06 0.10
N PHE A 111 -2.83 -5.37 -0.87
CA PHE A 111 -2.39 -3.98 -0.80
C PHE A 111 -3.08 -3.21 -1.92
N LYS A 112 -4.00 -2.32 -1.58
CA LYS A 112 -4.76 -1.50 -2.53
C LYS A 112 -4.45 -0.04 -2.36
N ILE A 113 -4.31 0.68 -3.46
CA ILE A 113 -4.04 2.12 -3.48
C ILE A 113 -5.32 2.84 -3.89
N LYS A 114 -5.69 3.86 -3.11
CA LYS A 114 -6.76 4.81 -3.39
C LYS A 114 -6.17 6.15 -3.76
N THR A 115 -6.66 6.75 -4.84
CA THR A 115 -6.27 8.10 -5.25
C THR A 115 -6.89 9.15 -4.34
N ASN A 116 -6.51 10.42 -4.49
CA ASN A 116 -7.17 11.57 -3.85
C ASN A 116 -8.67 11.70 -4.17
N LEU A 117 -9.17 11.00 -5.20
CA LEU A 117 -10.60 10.90 -5.51
C LEU A 117 -11.30 9.72 -4.80
N GLY A 118 -10.59 8.99 -3.93
CA GLY A 118 -11.08 7.81 -3.24
C GLY A 118 -11.27 6.57 -4.14
N SER A 119 -11.05 6.70 -5.45
CA SER A 119 -11.11 5.61 -6.42
C SER A 119 -9.86 4.73 -6.38
N SER A 120 -9.95 3.50 -6.89
CA SER A 120 -8.77 2.66 -7.06
C SER A 120 -7.76 3.29 -8.03
N ALA A 121 -6.47 3.10 -7.75
CA ALA A 121 -5.41 3.63 -8.59
C ALA A 121 -5.56 3.18 -10.06
N PRO A 122 -5.50 4.11 -11.03
CA PRO A 122 -5.63 3.77 -12.44
C PRO A 122 -4.43 2.94 -12.92
N GLN A 123 -4.61 2.17 -14.00
CA GLN A 123 -3.54 1.31 -14.53
C GLN A 123 -2.25 2.08 -14.83
N SER A 124 -2.36 3.32 -15.34
CA SER A 124 -1.22 4.19 -15.63
C SER A 124 -0.36 4.50 -14.39
N MET A 125 -0.99 4.62 -13.22
CA MET A 125 -0.31 4.78 -11.92
C MET A 125 0.33 3.46 -11.49
N ILE A 126 -0.42 2.35 -11.57
CA ILE A 126 0.06 1.02 -11.19
C ILE A 126 1.30 0.62 -12.00
N GLU A 127 1.34 0.86 -13.32
CA GLU A 127 2.50 0.53 -14.15
C GLU A 127 3.76 1.32 -13.76
N LYS A 128 3.59 2.58 -13.35
CA LYS A 128 4.70 3.40 -12.82
C LYS A 128 5.20 2.86 -11.48
N ILE A 129 4.30 2.37 -10.62
CA ILE A 129 4.66 1.76 -9.33
C ILE A 129 5.35 0.40 -9.55
N LYS A 130 4.85 -0.45 -10.45
CA LYS A 130 5.48 -1.72 -10.82
C LYS A 130 6.94 -1.54 -11.26
N LYS A 131 7.23 -0.53 -12.09
CA LYS A 131 8.61 -0.20 -12.49
C LYS A 131 9.52 0.11 -11.30
N ARG A 132 9.02 0.82 -10.29
CA ARG A 132 9.75 1.11 -9.05
C ARG A 132 9.95 -0.14 -8.20
N ILE A 133 8.93 -0.99 -8.08
CA ILE A 133 9.03 -2.29 -7.39
C ILE A 133 10.14 -3.14 -8.01
N ILE A 134 10.19 -3.27 -9.34
CA ILE A 134 11.23 -4.05 -10.03
C ILE A 134 12.62 -3.50 -9.70
N LYS A 135 12.79 -2.17 -9.67
CA LYS A 135 14.05 -1.54 -9.28
C LYS A 135 14.43 -1.88 -7.84
N LEU A 136 13.50 -1.74 -6.89
CA LEU A 136 13.75 -2.03 -5.47
C LEU A 136 14.09 -3.50 -5.23
N VAL A 137 13.36 -4.44 -5.84
CA VAL A 137 13.64 -5.89 -5.72
C VAL A 137 15.06 -6.23 -6.21
N LYS A 138 15.51 -5.61 -7.31
CA LYS A 138 16.89 -5.81 -7.81
C LYS A 138 17.93 -5.29 -6.82
N LEU A 139 17.69 -4.12 -6.22
CA LEU A 139 18.60 -3.54 -5.23
C LEU A 139 18.70 -4.41 -3.97
N THR A 140 17.58 -4.87 -3.42
CA THR A 140 17.54 -5.73 -2.23
C THR A 140 18.29 -7.05 -2.44
N ARG A 141 18.17 -7.65 -3.64
CA ARG A 141 18.93 -8.86 -3.99
C ARG A 141 20.42 -8.62 -4.03
N ASN A 142 20.85 -7.51 -4.62
CA ASN A 142 22.27 -7.18 -4.69
C ASN A 142 22.88 -6.92 -3.31
N SER A 143 22.12 -6.33 -2.38
CA SER A 143 22.58 -6.11 -0.99
C SER A 143 22.60 -7.37 -0.12
N GLN A 144 21.87 -8.43 -0.49
CA GLN A 144 21.90 -9.72 0.22
C GLN A 144 23.00 -10.66 -0.29
N LEU A 145 23.61 -10.33 -1.45
CA LEU A 145 24.70 -11.09 -2.06
C LEU A 145 26.09 -10.51 -1.73
N GLN A 146 26.14 -9.41 -0.97
CA GLN A 146 27.34 -8.79 -0.42
C GLN A 146 27.40 -9.02 1.09
#